data_AF-A0A7S4RGW3-F1
#
_entry.id   AF-A0A7S4RGW3-F1
#
_cell.length_a   1.000
_cell.length_b   1.000
_cell.length_c   1.000
_cell.angle_alpha   90.00
_cell.angle_beta   90.00
_cell.angle_gamma   90.00
#
_symmetry.space_group_name_H-M   'P 1'
#
loop_
_entity.id
_entity.type
_entity.pdbx_description
1 polymer ?
#
loop_
_entity_poly.entity_id
_entity_poly.type
_entity_poly.pdbx_seq_one_letter_code
_entity_poly.pdbx_strand_id
1 'polypeptide(L)'
;MEGLKHAKSLELVQSGFADIISATRAYDATDILFDPIHQGRMFAIFRHPVERAVSMFYYLQQATWESTYNPIYKDITIHDYARSSVTDDNWMVRSLAGKADSPGAPLTERDLDVALEIVRRKCVVGLLSNMEESVDRFSSYFNFRKRGMQLNVKKNPKCKEYLKSGSNTNSHPPLQEGSETWRLLEQKNGADMILYREAERIFKEQKLLIP
;
A
#
# COMPACT_ATOMS: atom_id res chain seq x y z
N MET A 1 -14.33 -7.54 -7.66
CA MET A 1 -15.05 -8.40 -6.69
C MET A 1 -15.15 -9.87 -7.11
N GLU A 2 -15.35 -10.19 -8.39
CA GLU A 2 -15.52 -11.57 -8.86
C GLU A 2 -14.40 -12.52 -8.45
N GLY A 3 -13.13 -12.10 -8.57
CA GLY A 3 -11.98 -12.92 -8.15
C GLY A 3 -11.98 -13.30 -6.66
N LEU A 4 -12.37 -12.38 -5.76
CA LEU A 4 -12.47 -12.69 -4.32
C LEU A 4 -13.60 -13.68 -4.03
N LYS A 5 -14.75 -13.52 -4.70
CA LYS A 5 -15.88 -14.45 -4.57
C LYS A 5 -15.52 -15.85 -5.08
N HIS A 6 -14.79 -15.92 -6.19
CA HIS A 6 -14.31 -17.19 -6.72
C HIS A 6 -13.31 -17.86 -5.76
N ALA A 7 -12.34 -17.11 -5.23
CA ALA A 7 -11.40 -17.63 -4.23
C ALA A 7 -12.11 -18.15 -2.96
N LYS A 8 -13.18 -17.46 -2.51
CA LYS A 8 -14.03 -17.95 -1.42
C LYS A 8 -14.74 -19.26 -1.77
N SER A 9 -15.27 -19.39 -2.99
CA SER A 9 -15.93 -20.62 -3.43
C SER A 9 -15.00 -21.84 -3.52
N LEU A 10 -13.69 -21.58 -3.65
CA LEU A 10 -12.64 -22.59 -3.62
C LEU A 10 -12.07 -22.83 -2.22
N GLU A 11 -12.63 -22.20 -1.19
CA GLU A 11 -12.15 -22.32 0.20
C GLU A 11 -10.65 -22.01 0.33
N LEU A 12 -10.14 -21.01 -0.43
CA LEU A 12 -8.70 -20.76 -0.57
C LEU A 12 -7.97 -20.66 0.78
N VAL A 13 -8.54 -19.92 1.74
CA VAL A 13 -7.94 -19.74 3.07
C VAL A 13 -8.12 -20.98 3.94
N GLN A 14 -9.31 -21.58 3.93
CA GLN A 14 -9.68 -22.74 4.75
C GLN A 14 -8.89 -23.99 4.32
N SER A 15 -8.55 -24.10 3.04
CA SER A 15 -7.75 -25.20 2.49
C SER A 15 -6.31 -25.25 3.02
N GLY A 16 -5.79 -24.13 3.52
CA GLY A 16 -4.41 -24.02 4.01
C GLY A 16 -3.32 -24.05 2.93
N PHE A 17 -3.68 -24.04 1.64
CA PHE A 17 -2.70 -24.11 0.54
C PHE A 17 -2.01 -22.77 0.22
N ALA A 18 -2.64 -21.64 0.54
CA ALA A 18 -2.06 -20.33 0.24
C ALA A 18 -1.12 -19.85 1.36
N ASP A 19 0.16 -19.70 1.05
CA ASP A 19 1.14 -19.10 1.98
C ASP A 19 1.01 -17.56 2.08
N ILE A 20 0.70 -16.91 0.96
CA ILE A 20 0.58 -15.45 0.85
C ILE A 20 -0.61 -15.11 -0.04
N ILE A 21 -1.46 -14.21 0.45
CA ILE A 21 -2.57 -13.63 -0.31
C ILE A 21 -2.26 -12.15 -0.49
N SER A 22 -2.21 -11.71 -1.75
CA SER A 22 -2.08 -10.29 -2.11
C SER A 22 -3.40 -9.81 -2.70
N ALA A 23 -3.95 -8.73 -2.15
CA ALA A 23 -5.19 -8.13 -2.63
C ALA A 23 -5.10 -6.61 -2.57
N THR A 24 -5.50 -5.94 -3.65
CA THR A 24 -5.59 -4.47 -3.71
C THR A 24 -6.57 -3.91 -2.68
N ARG A 25 -7.58 -4.70 -2.32
CA ARG A 25 -8.66 -4.34 -1.40
C ARG A 25 -8.56 -5.17 -0.13
N ALA A 26 -7.67 -4.75 0.78
CA ALA A 26 -7.36 -5.50 2.00
C ALA A 26 -8.60 -5.73 2.88
N TYR A 27 -9.48 -4.73 3.00
CA TYR A 27 -10.73 -4.84 3.76
C TYR A 27 -11.62 -5.95 3.19
N ASP A 28 -11.96 -5.89 1.91
CA ASP A 28 -12.81 -6.89 1.25
C ASP A 28 -12.19 -8.29 1.26
N ALA A 29 -10.87 -8.39 1.06
CA ALA A 29 -10.18 -9.67 1.13
C ALA A 29 -10.31 -10.29 2.53
N THR A 30 -10.18 -9.46 3.58
CA THR A 30 -10.35 -9.90 4.98
C THR A 30 -11.78 -10.35 5.24
N ASP A 31 -12.78 -9.57 4.82
CA ASP A 31 -14.20 -9.84 5.04
C ASP A 31 -14.70 -11.08 4.28
N ILE A 32 -14.19 -11.29 3.06
CA ILE A 32 -14.68 -12.35 2.18
C ILE A 32 -13.98 -13.67 2.44
N LEU A 33 -12.65 -13.67 2.60
CA LEU A 33 -11.83 -14.89 2.57
C LEU A 33 -11.54 -15.48 3.95
N PHE A 34 -11.41 -14.64 4.98
CA PHE A 34 -10.98 -15.07 6.31
C PHE A 34 -12.18 -15.22 7.25
N ASP A 35 -11.98 -15.99 8.33
CA ASP A 35 -13.00 -16.24 9.34
C ASP A 35 -12.36 -16.34 10.74
N PRO A 36 -13.15 -16.43 11.83
CA PRO A 36 -12.60 -16.47 13.19
C PRO A 36 -11.64 -17.64 13.46
N ILE A 37 -11.74 -18.73 12.69
CA ILE A 37 -10.92 -19.94 12.82
C ILE A 37 -9.69 -19.83 11.89
N HIS A 38 -9.87 -19.29 10.69
CA HIS A 38 -8.81 -19.15 9.68
C HIS A 38 -8.41 -17.68 9.51
N GLN A 39 -7.49 -17.23 10.35
CA GLN A 39 -7.00 -15.85 10.36
C GLN A 39 -5.68 -15.69 9.61
N GLY A 40 -5.52 -14.54 8.96
CA GLY A 40 -4.26 -14.12 8.34
C GLY A 40 -3.42 -13.24 9.26
N ARG A 41 -2.14 -13.11 8.93
CA ARG A 41 -1.25 -12.09 9.48
C ARG A 41 -0.92 -11.09 8.37
N MET A 42 -1.29 -9.83 8.59
CA MET A 42 -1.08 -8.79 7.58
C MET A 42 0.36 -8.30 7.62
N PHE A 43 0.91 -8.00 6.45
CA PHE A 43 2.11 -7.20 6.30
C PHE A 43 1.95 -6.29 5.08
N ALA A 44 2.55 -5.11 5.13
CA ALA A 44 2.40 -4.10 4.09
C ALA A 44 3.63 -3.20 4.00
N ILE A 45 3.91 -2.70 2.80
CA ILE A 45 4.95 -1.69 2.55
C ILE A 45 4.26 -0.35 2.35
N PHE A 46 4.57 0.62 3.21
CA PHE A 46 4.05 1.97 3.14
C PHE A 46 4.98 2.88 2.35
N ARG A 47 4.40 3.78 1.57
CA ARG A 47 5.11 4.82 0.81
C ARG A 47 4.63 6.18 1.30
N HIS A 48 5.52 7.17 1.28
CA HIS A 48 5.16 8.55 1.62
C HIS A 48 3.93 8.99 0.79
N PRO A 49 2.85 9.48 1.42
CA PRO A 49 1.58 9.74 0.72
C PRO A 49 1.68 10.73 -0.43
N VAL A 50 2.50 11.78 -0.29
CA VAL A 50 2.72 12.75 -1.39
C VAL A 50 3.47 12.09 -2.55
N GLU A 51 4.50 11.29 -2.28
CA GLU A 51 5.24 10.60 -3.33
C GLU A 51 4.37 9.56 -4.05
N ARG A 52 3.48 8.88 -3.29
CA ARG A 52 2.47 7.99 -3.87
C ARG A 52 1.55 8.77 -4.81
N ALA A 53 1.04 9.93 -4.40
CA ALA A 53 0.16 10.75 -5.23
C ALA A 53 0.85 11.28 -6.49
N VAL A 54 2.12 11.71 -6.39
CA VAL A 54 2.96 12.10 -7.54
C VAL A 54 3.13 10.93 -8.49
N SER A 55 3.53 9.77 -7.97
CA SER A 55 3.72 8.56 -8.78
C SER A 55 2.43 8.10 -9.46
N MET A 56 1.29 8.23 -8.78
CA MET A 56 -0.02 7.91 -9.32
C MET A 56 -0.39 8.85 -10.48
N PHE A 57 -0.16 10.16 -10.32
CA PHE A 57 -0.41 11.13 -11.38
C PHE A 57 0.32 10.75 -12.68
N TYR A 58 1.63 10.52 -12.60
CA TYR A 58 2.42 10.16 -13.80
C TYR A 58 2.09 8.78 -14.36
N TYR A 59 1.65 7.84 -13.52
CA TYR A 59 1.09 6.56 -13.97
C TYR A 59 -0.18 6.78 -14.80
N LEU A 60 -1.13 7.55 -14.27
CA LEU A 60 -2.42 7.81 -14.90
C LEU A 60 -2.31 8.54 -16.25
N GLN A 61 -1.22 9.29 -16.50
CA GLN A 61 -0.96 9.88 -17.82
C GLN A 61 -0.68 8.83 -18.90
N GLN A 62 -0.11 7.69 -18.52
CA GLN A 62 0.40 6.66 -19.44
C GLN A 62 -0.48 5.41 -19.48
N ALA A 63 -1.31 5.17 -18.47
CA ALA A 63 -2.14 3.98 -18.29
C ALA A 63 -3.35 3.90 -19.25
N THR A 64 -3.16 4.11 -20.55
CA THR A 64 -4.23 4.11 -21.57
C THR A 64 -4.88 2.75 -21.77
N TRP A 65 -4.26 1.68 -21.26
CA TRP A 65 -4.77 0.30 -21.32
C TRP A 65 -5.78 -0.01 -20.21
N GLU A 66 -5.91 0.83 -19.18
CA GLU A 66 -6.87 0.61 -18.12
C GLU A 66 -8.28 1.03 -18.55
N SER A 67 -9.28 0.21 -18.21
CA SER A 67 -10.69 0.54 -18.45
C SER A 67 -11.16 1.81 -17.72
N THR A 68 -10.45 2.18 -16.65
CA THR A 68 -10.68 3.38 -15.82
C THR A 68 -9.87 4.59 -16.28
N TYR A 69 -9.14 4.49 -17.40
CA TYR A 69 -8.33 5.59 -17.92
C TYR A 69 -9.19 6.83 -18.19
N ASN A 70 -8.73 7.99 -17.72
CA ASN A 70 -9.34 9.28 -18.01
C ASN A 70 -8.36 10.14 -18.83
N PRO A 71 -8.73 10.58 -20.05
CA PRO A 71 -7.84 11.36 -20.90
C PRO A 71 -7.41 12.70 -20.28
N ILE A 72 -8.17 13.26 -19.33
CA ILE A 72 -7.86 14.53 -18.67
C ILE A 72 -6.45 14.56 -18.08
N TYR A 73 -5.92 13.42 -17.64
CA TYR A 73 -4.61 13.35 -17.00
C TYR A 73 -3.47 13.75 -17.94
N LYS A 74 -3.63 13.58 -19.27
CA LYS A 74 -2.63 14.00 -20.26
C LYS A 74 -2.54 15.52 -20.42
N ASP A 75 -3.64 16.22 -20.16
CA ASP A 75 -3.77 17.64 -20.49
C ASP A 75 -3.56 18.56 -19.26
N ILE A 76 -3.46 17.99 -18.06
CA ILE A 76 -3.28 18.75 -16.82
C ILE A 76 -1.86 18.63 -16.28
N THR A 77 -1.38 19.67 -15.61
CA THR A 77 -0.11 19.62 -14.87
C THR A 77 -0.28 18.92 -13.52
N ILE A 78 0.83 18.56 -12.87
CA ILE A 78 0.77 18.04 -11.49
C ILE A 78 0.21 19.07 -10.49
N HIS A 79 0.41 20.37 -10.77
CA HIS A 79 -0.16 21.43 -9.95
C HIS A 79 -1.69 21.50 -10.13
N ASP A 80 -2.18 21.38 -11.37
CA ASP A 80 -3.62 21.31 -11.66
C ASP A 80 -4.25 20.06 -11.05
N TYR A 81 -3.57 18.91 -11.18
CA TYR A 81 -3.95 17.67 -10.50
C TYR A 81 -4.11 17.94 -9.01
N ALA A 82 -3.07 18.42 -8.31
CA ALA A 82 -3.10 18.70 -6.88
C ALA A 82 -4.23 19.66 -6.42
N ARG A 83 -4.79 20.48 -7.32
CA ARG A 83 -5.95 21.36 -7.04
C ARG A 83 -7.30 20.73 -7.42
N SER A 84 -7.30 19.79 -8.33
CA SER A 84 -8.49 19.18 -8.91
C SER A 84 -9.25 18.27 -7.92
N SER A 85 -10.50 17.95 -8.26
CA SER A 85 -11.28 16.91 -7.59
C SER A 85 -10.94 15.49 -8.04
N VAL A 86 -10.14 15.34 -9.11
CA VAL A 86 -9.76 14.02 -9.65
C VAL A 86 -8.52 13.43 -8.98
N THR A 87 -7.87 14.17 -8.08
CA THR A 87 -6.77 13.63 -7.27
C THR A 87 -7.28 12.74 -6.15
N ASP A 88 -6.72 11.53 -6.08
CA ASP A 88 -6.90 10.63 -4.95
C ASP A 88 -6.57 11.32 -3.62
N ASP A 89 -7.48 11.18 -2.65
CA ASP A 89 -7.30 11.66 -1.30
C ASP A 89 -7.33 10.48 -0.31
N ASN A 90 -6.33 10.41 0.58
CA ASN A 90 -6.33 9.49 1.72
C ASN A 90 -6.62 8.02 1.36
N TRP A 91 -6.11 7.58 0.22
CA TRP A 91 -6.46 6.28 -0.38
C TRP A 91 -6.17 5.11 0.57
N MET A 92 -5.08 5.18 1.34
CA MET A 92 -4.72 4.09 2.25
C MET A 92 -5.69 4.00 3.44
N VAL A 93 -5.98 5.12 4.12
CA VAL A 93 -6.95 5.16 5.22
C VAL A 93 -8.34 4.75 4.72
N ARG A 94 -8.78 5.25 3.56
CA ARG A 94 -10.04 4.84 2.93
C ARG A 94 -10.07 3.34 2.65
N SER A 95 -8.98 2.77 2.14
CA SER A 95 -8.89 1.33 1.84
C SER A 95 -8.98 0.47 3.09
N LEU A 96 -8.29 0.85 4.17
CA LEU A 96 -8.32 0.12 5.44
C LEU A 96 -9.66 0.25 6.17
N ALA A 97 -10.35 1.39 6.01
CA ALA A 97 -11.67 1.63 6.58
C ALA A 97 -12.82 1.08 5.72
N GLY A 98 -12.55 0.40 4.60
CA GLY A 98 -13.59 -0.17 3.72
C GLY A 98 -14.33 0.87 2.87
N LYS A 99 -13.72 2.03 2.62
CA LYS A 99 -14.28 3.17 1.86
C LYS A 99 -13.60 3.43 0.51
N ALA A 100 -12.76 2.52 0.03
CA ALA A 100 -12.03 2.69 -1.23
C ALA A 100 -12.94 2.84 -2.47
N ASP A 101 -14.13 2.22 -2.48
CA ASP A 101 -15.09 2.34 -3.61
C ASP A 101 -16.10 3.48 -3.43
N SER A 102 -15.90 4.35 -2.43
CA SER A 102 -16.79 5.48 -2.16
C SER A 102 -16.03 6.80 -2.31
N PRO A 103 -15.54 7.13 -3.52
CA PRO A 103 -14.84 8.38 -3.76
C PRO A 103 -15.75 9.56 -3.41
N GLY A 104 -15.19 10.55 -2.72
CA GLY A 104 -15.94 11.72 -2.23
C GLY A 104 -16.79 11.48 -0.97
N ALA A 105 -16.93 10.24 -0.48
CA ALA A 105 -17.58 10.01 0.81
C ALA A 105 -16.76 10.67 1.95
N PRO A 106 -17.41 11.24 2.97
CA PRO A 106 -16.69 11.82 4.10
C PRO A 106 -15.77 10.82 4.78
N LEU A 107 -14.53 11.24 5.00
CA LEU A 107 -13.57 10.54 5.85
C LEU A 107 -13.68 11.13 7.26
N THR A 108 -14.02 10.30 8.23
CA THR A 108 -14.25 10.68 9.62
C THR A 108 -13.05 10.33 10.49
N GLU A 109 -12.96 10.91 11.68
CA GLU A 109 -11.92 10.57 12.67
C GLU A 109 -11.95 9.07 13.02
N ARG A 110 -13.15 8.48 13.11
CA ARG A 110 -13.32 7.04 13.35
C ARG A 110 -12.68 6.18 12.26
N ASP A 111 -12.71 6.61 10.99
CA ASP A 111 -12.08 5.86 9.91
C ASP A 111 -10.55 5.86 10.05
N LEU A 112 -9.97 7.00 10.45
CA LEU A 112 -8.56 7.11 10.74
C LEU A 112 -8.18 6.25 11.96
N ASP A 113 -8.95 6.27 13.04
CA ASP A 113 -8.71 5.45 14.22
C ASP A 113 -8.71 3.96 13.89
N VAL A 114 -9.68 3.51 13.08
CA VAL A 114 -9.75 2.12 12.61
C VAL A 114 -8.52 1.76 11.79
N ALA A 115 -8.12 2.62 10.83
CA ALA A 115 -6.93 2.38 10.02
C ALA A 115 -5.66 2.30 10.88
N LEU A 116 -5.49 3.22 11.83
CA LEU A 116 -4.37 3.22 12.78
C LEU A 116 -4.34 1.94 13.62
N GLU A 117 -5.48 1.50 14.15
CA GLU A 117 -5.57 0.28 14.96
C GLU A 117 -5.29 -0.99 14.16
N ILE A 118 -5.73 -1.05 12.89
CA ILE A 118 -5.39 -2.16 11.98
C ILE A 118 -3.88 -2.22 11.81
N VAL A 119 -3.23 -1.11 11.45
CA VAL A 119 -1.78 -1.08 11.23
C VAL A 119 -1.03 -1.41 12.52
N ARG A 120 -1.42 -0.82 13.64
CA ARG A 120 -0.79 -0.99 14.95
C ARG A 120 -0.85 -2.42 15.47
N ARG A 121 -2.01 -3.08 15.32
CA ARG A 121 -2.24 -4.38 15.98
C ARG A 121 -2.11 -5.58 15.06
N LYS A 122 -2.26 -5.39 13.74
CA LYS A 122 -2.42 -6.50 12.80
C LYS A 122 -1.34 -6.55 11.72
N CYS A 123 -0.57 -5.48 11.53
CA CYS A 123 0.36 -5.36 10.40
C CYS A 123 1.83 -5.44 10.81
N VAL A 124 2.61 -6.31 10.14
CA VAL A 124 4.07 -6.15 10.08
C VAL A 124 4.38 -5.06 9.06
N VAL A 125 4.99 -3.98 9.52
CA VAL A 125 5.17 -2.77 8.72
C VAL A 125 6.52 -2.81 8.00
N GLY A 126 6.47 -2.53 6.70
CA GLY A 126 7.59 -2.17 5.85
C GLY A 126 7.46 -0.73 5.33
N LEU A 127 8.56 -0.14 4.91
CA LEU A 127 8.62 1.19 4.29
C LEU A 127 9.32 1.08 2.93
N LEU A 128 8.78 1.76 1.92
CA LEU A 128 9.38 1.77 0.58
C LEU A 128 10.76 2.42 0.60
N SER A 129 10.94 3.48 1.40
CA SER A 129 12.24 4.14 1.64
C SER A 129 13.29 3.20 2.26
N ASN A 130 12.85 2.09 2.87
CA ASN A 130 13.68 1.09 3.52
C ASN A 130 13.32 -0.32 3.02
N MET A 131 13.19 -0.48 1.70
CA MET A 131 12.72 -1.72 1.08
C MET A 131 13.55 -2.95 1.46
N GLU A 132 14.89 -2.85 1.45
CA GLU A 132 15.76 -3.98 1.82
C GLU A 132 15.50 -4.45 3.26
N GLU A 133 15.42 -3.51 4.22
CA GLU A 133 15.13 -3.83 5.63
C GLU A 133 13.70 -4.38 5.79
N SER A 134 12.74 -3.84 5.03
CA SER A 134 11.35 -4.30 5.05
C SER A 134 11.23 -5.77 4.63
N VAL A 135 11.88 -6.14 3.51
CA VAL A 135 11.88 -7.52 3.00
C VAL A 135 12.61 -8.47 3.96
N ASP A 136 13.77 -8.06 4.49
CA ASP A 136 14.49 -8.86 5.48
C ASP A 136 13.62 -9.09 6.73
N ARG A 137 12.92 -8.06 7.22
CA ARG A 137 12.00 -8.18 8.36
C ARG A 137 10.84 -9.13 8.11
N PHE A 138 10.19 -9.05 6.95
CA PHE A 138 9.14 -10.00 6.59
C PHE A 138 9.68 -11.43 6.53
N SER A 139 10.88 -11.61 5.97
CA SER A 139 11.55 -12.91 5.91
C SER A 139 11.80 -13.50 7.29
N SER A 140 12.28 -12.69 8.24
CA SER A 140 12.47 -13.08 9.64
C SER A 140 11.16 -13.43 10.33
N TYR A 141 10.17 -12.53 10.30
CA TYR A 141 8.91 -12.69 11.03
C TYR A 141 8.12 -13.93 10.57
N PHE A 142 8.00 -14.12 9.26
CA PHE A 142 7.22 -15.23 8.68
C PHE A 142 8.02 -16.51 8.47
N ASN A 143 9.32 -16.49 8.79
CA ASN A 143 10.25 -17.61 8.55
C ASN A 143 10.25 -18.09 7.08
N PHE A 144 10.12 -17.18 6.12
CA PHE A 144 10.04 -17.52 4.69
C PHE A 144 11.19 -18.44 4.24
N ARG A 145 12.42 -18.20 4.75
CA ARG A 145 13.59 -19.04 4.45
C ARG A 145 13.42 -20.51 4.85
N LYS A 146 12.83 -20.78 6.02
CA LYS A 146 12.61 -22.14 6.52
C LYS A 146 11.51 -22.86 5.75
N ARG A 147 10.57 -22.11 5.17
CA ARG A 147 9.49 -22.63 4.31
C ARG A 147 9.93 -22.89 2.86
N GLY A 148 11.22 -22.79 2.55
CA GLY A 148 11.71 -22.93 1.19
C GLY A 148 11.43 -21.72 0.28
N MET A 149 10.74 -20.69 0.78
CA MET A 149 10.62 -19.39 0.14
C MET A 149 11.95 -18.64 0.31
N GLN A 150 12.97 -19.03 -0.47
CA GLN A 150 14.27 -18.40 -0.47
C GLN A 150 14.21 -17.02 -1.13
N LEU A 151 13.72 -16.02 -0.39
CA LEU A 151 14.01 -14.61 -0.65
C LEU A 151 15.47 -14.35 -0.26
N ASN A 152 16.40 -14.94 -1.00
CA ASN A 152 17.81 -14.80 -0.72
C ASN A 152 18.31 -13.50 -1.36
N VAL A 153 17.79 -12.35 -0.91
CA VAL A 153 18.15 -11.01 -1.40
C VAL A 153 19.68 -10.81 -1.32
N LYS A 154 20.32 -11.39 -0.29
CA LYS A 154 21.78 -11.36 -0.10
C LYS A 154 22.58 -12.28 -1.04
N LYS A 155 21.96 -13.32 -1.61
CA LYS A 155 22.62 -14.29 -2.53
C LYS A 155 22.15 -14.20 -3.97
N ASN A 156 21.04 -13.51 -4.24
CA ASN A 156 20.50 -13.30 -5.58
C ASN A 156 20.66 -11.82 -5.94
N PRO A 157 21.77 -11.43 -6.60
CA PRO A 157 22.03 -10.03 -6.95
C PRO A 157 20.90 -9.43 -7.80
N LYS A 158 20.21 -10.24 -8.62
CA LYS A 158 19.07 -9.79 -9.41
C LYS A 158 17.88 -9.38 -8.54
N CYS A 159 17.63 -10.06 -7.42
CA CYS A 159 16.54 -9.71 -6.51
C CYS A 159 16.87 -8.42 -5.76
N LYS A 160 18.11 -8.26 -5.30
CA LYS A 160 18.56 -7.01 -4.67
C LYS A 160 18.52 -5.82 -5.64
N GLU A 161 18.94 -6.04 -6.88
CA GLU A 161 18.86 -5.05 -7.95
C GLU A 161 17.39 -4.70 -8.24
N TYR A 162 16.51 -5.69 -8.34
CA TYR A 162 15.07 -5.48 -8.54
C TYR A 162 14.40 -4.70 -7.40
N LEU A 163 14.79 -4.94 -6.14
CA LEU A 163 14.29 -4.14 -5.01
C LEU A 163 14.75 -2.68 -5.07
N LYS A 164 15.87 -2.38 -5.73
CA LYS A 164 16.39 -1.03 -5.91
C LYS A 164 15.84 -0.34 -7.15
N SER A 165 15.74 -1.05 -8.27
CA SER A 165 15.24 -0.51 -9.54
C SER A 165 13.72 -0.46 -9.59
N GLY A 166 13.04 -1.28 -8.79
CA GLY A 166 11.59 -1.42 -8.75
C GLY A 166 11.02 -2.00 -10.05
N SER A 167 9.69 -2.12 -10.09
CA SER A 167 8.95 -2.27 -11.33
C SER A 167 7.93 -1.15 -11.44
N ASN A 168 7.63 -0.73 -12.66
CA ASN A 168 6.71 0.39 -12.94
C ASN A 168 7.16 1.71 -12.28
N THR A 169 8.47 1.98 -12.25
CA THR A 169 9.04 3.20 -11.67
C THR A 169 8.77 4.47 -12.49
N ASN A 170 7.95 4.39 -13.55
CA ASN A 170 7.48 5.48 -14.43
C ASN A 170 8.24 6.78 -14.21
N SER A 171 9.41 6.89 -14.83
CA SER A 171 10.34 7.98 -14.57
C SER A 171 9.61 9.32 -14.70
N HIS A 172 9.67 10.10 -13.64
CA HIS A 172 9.00 11.38 -13.56
C HIS A 172 9.87 12.41 -12.83
N PRO A 173 9.68 13.71 -13.11
CA PRO A 173 10.35 14.76 -12.36
C PRO A 173 10.10 14.61 -10.85
N PRO A 174 11.13 14.79 -10.00
CA PRO A 174 10.93 14.85 -8.56
C PRO A 174 10.12 16.12 -8.23
N LEU A 175 9.14 15.98 -7.33
CA LEU A 175 8.43 17.12 -6.78
C LEU A 175 9.19 17.63 -5.55
N GLN A 176 9.58 18.91 -5.54
CA GLN A 176 10.31 19.49 -4.43
C GLN A 176 9.45 19.50 -3.15
N GLU A 177 9.97 18.88 -2.09
CA GLU A 177 9.35 18.91 -0.78
C GLU A 177 9.17 20.34 -0.27
N GLY A 178 8.00 20.63 0.29
CA GLY A 178 7.64 21.96 0.77
C GLY A 178 7.27 22.98 -0.32
N SER A 179 7.30 22.62 -1.60
CA SER A 179 6.72 23.44 -2.67
C SER A 179 5.20 23.61 -2.48
N GLU A 180 4.59 24.58 -3.16
CA GLU A 180 3.13 24.79 -3.11
C GLU A 180 2.37 23.53 -3.50
N THR A 181 2.72 22.91 -4.64
CA THR A 181 2.12 21.66 -5.11
C THR A 181 2.30 20.53 -4.10
N TRP A 182 3.46 20.44 -3.44
CA TRP A 182 3.69 19.43 -2.39
C TRP A 182 2.72 19.62 -1.23
N ARG A 183 2.58 20.86 -0.73
CA ARG A 183 1.67 21.18 0.39
C ARG A 183 0.20 20.91 0.04
N LEU A 184 -0.21 21.17 -1.21
CA LEU A 184 -1.56 20.84 -1.67
C LEU A 184 -1.83 19.32 -1.63
N LEU A 185 -0.88 18.51 -2.11
CA LEU A 185 -0.98 17.05 -2.06
C LEU A 185 -0.93 16.52 -0.63
N GLU A 186 -0.06 17.10 0.22
CA GLU A 186 0.04 16.78 1.64
C GLU A 186 -1.28 17.06 2.36
N GLN A 187 -1.88 18.24 2.13
CA GLN A 187 -3.16 18.63 2.71
C GLN A 187 -4.28 17.69 2.28
N LYS A 188 -4.37 17.36 0.98
CA LYS A 188 -5.35 16.39 0.46
C LYS A 188 -5.18 15.00 1.08
N ASN A 189 -3.96 14.59 1.40
CA ASN A 189 -3.64 13.28 1.97
C ASN A 189 -3.37 13.33 3.48
N GLY A 190 -3.93 14.30 4.20
CA GLY A 190 -3.61 14.53 5.62
C GLY A 190 -3.82 13.32 6.54
N ALA A 191 -4.85 12.50 6.31
CA ALA A 191 -5.09 11.28 7.08
C ALA A 191 -4.05 10.19 6.75
N ASP A 192 -3.72 10.02 5.47
CA ASP A 192 -2.63 9.13 5.05
C ASP A 192 -1.28 9.60 5.61
N MET A 193 -1.04 10.91 5.74
CA MET A 193 0.16 11.46 6.37
C MET A 193 0.25 11.08 7.85
N ILE A 194 -0.87 11.10 8.58
CA ILE A 194 -0.92 10.64 9.97
C ILE A 194 -0.63 9.13 10.05
N LEU A 195 -1.31 8.33 9.22
CA LEU A 195 -1.09 6.89 9.14
C LEU A 195 0.35 6.54 8.78
N TYR A 196 0.96 7.26 7.84
CA TYR A 196 2.34 7.03 7.42
C TYR A 196 3.34 7.32 8.55
N ARG A 197 3.19 8.43 9.28
CA ARG A 197 4.03 8.73 10.45
C ARG A 197 3.91 7.65 11.53
N GLU A 198 2.69 7.14 11.75
CA GLU A 198 2.48 6.03 12.68
C GLU A 198 3.14 4.74 12.16
N ALA A 199 3.06 4.45 10.86
CA ALA A 199 3.76 3.34 10.25
C ALA A 199 5.28 3.47 10.41
N GLU A 200 5.87 4.66 10.26
CA GLU A 200 7.29 4.89 10.51
C GLU A 200 7.68 4.63 11.98
N ARG A 201 6.83 5.05 12.92
CA ARG A 201 7.02 4.76 14.36
C ARG A 201 6.99 3.26 14.62
N ILE A 202 5.95 2.57 14.14
CA ILE A 202 5.80 1.12 14.29
C ILE A 202 6.95 0.38 13.60
N PHE A 203 7.41 0.83 12.44
CA PHE A 203 8.54 0.24 11.73
C PHE A 203 9.82 0.26 12.59
N LYS A 204 10.06 1.35 13.32
CA LYS A 204 11.20 1.46 14.25
C LYS A 204 11.02 0.57 15.48
N GLU A 205 9.81 0.50 16.03
CA GLU A 205 9.51 -0.33 17.20
C GLU A 205 9.59 -1.83 16.90
N GLN A 206 9.06 -2.26 15.75
CA GLN A 206 9.11 -3.64 15.31
C GLN A 206 10.54 -4.15 15.10
N LYS A 207 11.51 -3.26 14.80
CA LYS A 207 12.93 -3.64 14.73
C LYS A 207 13.46 -4.20 16.04
N LEU A 208 12.92 -3.78 17.18
CA LEU A 208 13.31 -4.29 18.50
C LEU A 208 12.66 -5.64 18.83
N LEU A 209 11.56 -5.96 18.16
CA LEU A 209 10.75 -7.17 18.42
C LEU A 209 10.97 -8.28 17.38
N ILE A 210 11.37 -7.90 16.17
CA ILE A 210 11.56 -8.76 15.01
C ILE A 210 13.02 -8.60 14.57
N PRO A 211 13.92 -9.50 14.99
CA PRO A 211 15.34 -9.44 14.66
C PRO A 211 15.66 -9.80 13.20
#